data_AF-A0A7L2YTS9-F1
#
_entry.id   AF-A0A7L2YTS9-F1
#
_cell.length_a   1.000
_cell.length_b   1.000
_cell.length_c   1.000
_cell.angle_alpha   90.00
_cell.angle_beta   90.00
_cell.angle_gamma   90.00
#
_symmetry.space_group_name_H-M   'P 1'
#
loop_
_entity.id
_entity.type
_entity.pdbx_description
1 polymer ?
#
loop_
_entity_poly.entity_id
_entity_poly.type
_entity_poly.pdbx_seq_one_letter_code
_entity_poly.pdbx_strand_id
1 'polypeptide(L)'
;LKSKEPKPHDNKLNVACLARTFYPKNISLDVPRSDTVYALKAPLVTAGGMYSTMKVAGVESGAEVTCEAMHKGDTTTASTILPEEKTEEFATNNKCQMTDASTRGAKMEKVNMLFVAVLGLRVLLAKSIALNVIMSVVLFL
;
A
#
# COMPACT_ATOMS: atom_id res chain seq x y z
N LEU A 1 -26.13 -4.15 -38.76
CA LEU A 1 -26.26 -3.48 -37.45
C LEU A 1 -25.47 -2.17 -37.51
N LYS A 2 -26.10 -1.03 -37.23
CA LYS A 2 -25.40 0.27 -37.17
C LYS A 2 -24.51 0.25 -35.93
N SER A 3 -23.19 0.27 -36.12
CA SER A 3 -22.24 0.34 -34.99
C SER A 3 -22.45 1.67 -34.28
N LYS A 4 -22.63 1.61 -32.96
CA LYS A 4 -22.74 2.78 -32.10
C LYS A 4 -21.33 3.35 -31.99
N GLU A 5 -21.12 4.58 -32.43
CA GLU A 5 -19.81 5.24 -32.28
C GLU A 5 -19.37 5.18 -30.81
N PRO A 6 -18.07 4.90 -30.54
CA PRO A 6 -17.52 5.06 -29.22
C PRO A 6 -17.73 6.53 -28.81
N LYS A 7 -18.36 6.75 -27.65
CA LYS A 7 -18.37 8.09 -27.06
C LYS A 7 -16.92 8.55 -26.87
N PRO A 8 -16.63 9.85 -27.03
CA PRO A 8 -15.28 10.38 -26.83
C PRO A 8 -14.76 9.91 -25.47
N HIS A 9 -13.53 9.40 -25.47
CA HIS A 9 -12.80 9.06 -24.24
C HIS A 9 -12.86 10.28 -23.32
N ASP A 10 -13.59 10.15 -22.21
CA ASP A 10 -13.55 11.14 -21.15
C ASP A 10 -12.17 10.96 -20.52
N ASN A 11 -11.22 11.84 -20.85
CA ASN A 11 -9.82 11.81 -20.40
C ASN A 11 -9.71 12.17 -18.90
N LYS A 12 -10.60 11.60 -18.09
CA LYS A 12 -10.70 11.84 -16.66
C LYS A 12 -10.05 10.70 -15.91
N LEU A 13 -9.14 11.04 -15.01
CA LEU A 13 -8.50 10.12 -14.10
C LEU A 13 -9.20 10.18 -12.73
N ASN A 14 -9.30 9.04 -12.05
CA ASN A 14 -9.91 8.96 -10.73
C ASN A 14 -8.85 9.12 -9.65
N VAL A 15 -9.04 10.09 -8.75
CA VAL A 15 -8.18 10.31 -7.59
C VAL A 15 -8.96 10.05 -6.32
N ALA A 16 -8.33 9.40 -5.34
CA ALA A 16 -8.91 9.15 -4.03
C ALA A 16 -8.21 10.00 -2.96
N CYS A 17 -8.99 10.82 -2.26
CA CYS A 17 -8.56 11.54 -1.06
C CYS A 17 -9.01 10.75 0.17
N LEU A 18 -8.07 10.45 1.06
CA LEU A 18 -8.29 9.64 2.26
C LEU A 18 -7.86 10.40 3.51
N ALA A 19 -8.81 10.71 4.38
CA ALA A 19 -8.54 11.23 5.72
C ALA A 19 -8.58 10.07 6.73
N ARG A 20 -7.49 9.89 7.47
CA ARG A 20 -7.34 8.82 8.47
C ARG A 20 -7.30 9.41 9.87
N THR A 21 -7.76 8.62 10.84
CA THR A 21 -7.53 8.88 12.27
C THR A 21 -7.86 10.32 12.69
N PHE A 22 -9.11 10.74 12.51
CA PHE A 22 -9.58 12.05 12.97
C PHE A 22 -10.71 11.94 14.00
N TYR A 23 -10.82 12.94 14.87
CA TYR A 23 -11.89 13.08 15.86
C TYR A 23 -12.10 14.57 16.22
N PRO A 24 -13.35 15.09 16.23
CA PRO A 24 -14.64 14.39 16.15
C PRO A 24 -15.02 14.01 14.72
N LYS A 25 -16.16 13.33 14.56
CA LYS A 25 -16.64 12.75 13.29
C LYS A 25 -16.84 13.76 12.14
N ASN A 26 -17.07 15.03 12.46
CA ASN A 26 -17.41 16.05 11.46
C ASN A 26 -16.17 16.50 10.69
N ILE A 27 -16.08 16.11 9.43
CA ILE A 27 -15.04 16.50 8.48
C ILE A 27 -15.68 16.77 7.12
N SER A 28 -15.15 17.73 6.36
CA SER A 28 -15.45 17.89 4.93
C SER A 28 -14.22 17.53 4.12
N LEU A 29 -14.39 16.71 3.08
CA LEU A 29 -13.35 16.41 2.10
C LEU A 29 -13.77 17.00 0.76
N ASP A 30 -12.93 17.84 0.19
CA ASP A 30 -13.14 18.40 -1.12
C ASP A 30 -11.94 18.24 -2.05
N VAL A 31 -12.23 18.25 -3.34
CA VAL A 31 -11.25 18.21 -4.42
C VAL A 31 -11.69 19.29 -5.39
N PRO A 32 -11.10 20.49 -5.34
CA PRO A 32 -11.51 21.58 -6.20
C PRO A 32 -11.40 21.21 -7.68
N ARG A 33 -12.29 21.76 -8.52
CA ARG A 33 -12.31 21.56 -9.99
C ARG A 33 -12.42 20.08 -10.40
N SER A 34 -13.19 19.30 -9.66
CA SER A 34 -13.40 17.88 -9.93
C SER A 34 -14.87 17.48 -9.77
N ASP A 35 -15.24 16.39 -10.44
CA ASP A 35 -16.55 15.77 -10.28
C ASP A 35 -16.47 14.67 -9.23
N THR A 36 -17.36 14.66 -8.24
CA THR A 36 -17.39 13.58 -7.25
C THR A 36 -17.89 12.29 -7.90
N VAL A 37 -17.03 11.27 -7.96
CA VAL A 37 -17.36 9.94 -8.49
C VAL A 37 -17.92 9.06 -7.38
N TYR A 38 -17.33 9.13 -6.19
CA TYR A 38 -17.76 8.36 -5.03
C TYR A 38 -17.41 9.07 -3.73
N ALA A 39 -18.29 9.02 -2.75
CA ALA A 39 -18.00 9.49 -1.39
C ALA A 39 -18.64 8.55 -0.39
N LEU A 40 -17.92 8.26 0.70
CA LEU A 40 -18.51 7.56 1.83
C LEU A 40 -19.59 8.43 2.47
N LYS A 41 -20.79 7.87 2.64
CA LYS A 41 -21.93 8.55 3.29
C LYS A 41 -21.63 8.98 4.73
N ALA A 42 -20.77 8.22 5.42
CA ALA A 42 -20.33 8.52 6.76
C ALA A 42 -18.91 7.99 6.99
N PRO A 43 -18.11 8.65 7.85
CA PRO A 43 -16.83 8.13 8.27
C PRO A 43 -16.94 6.77 8.97
N LEU A 44 -15.99 5.89 8.67
CA LEU A 44 -15.83 4.58 9.28
C LEU A 44 -15.06 4.68 10.60
N VAL A 45 -15.45 3.90 11.60
CA VAL A 45 -14.74 3.79 12.87
C VAL A 45 -13.56 2.82 12.71
N THR A 46 -12.39 3.25 13.16
CA THR A 46 -11.16 2.44 13.19
C THR A 46 -11.08 1.64 14.48
N ALA A 47 -10.25 0.59 14.51
CA ALA A 47 -10.02 -0.20 15.73
C ALA A 47 -9.53 0.62 16.94
N GLY A 48 -8.92 1.80 16.70
CA GLY A 48 -8.51 2.74 17.74
C GLY A 48 -9.60 3.72 18.20
N GLY A 49 -10.86 3.56 17.76
CA GLY A 49 -11.98 4.42 18.14
C GLY A 49 -12.05 5.78 17.43
N MET A 50 -11.11 6.06 16.51
CA MET A 50 -11.12 7.27 15.67
C MET A 50 -11.84 7.03 14.34
N TYR A 51 -12.14 8.09 13.60
CA TYR A 51 -12.82 8.01 12.31
C TYR A 51 -11.86 8.08 11.12
N SER A 52 -12.25 7.49 9.99
CA SER A 52 -11.60 7.63 8.68
C SER A 52 -12.66 7.77 7.59
N THR A 53 -12.38 8.52 6.53
CA THR A 53 -13.30 8.69 5.40
C THR A 53 -12.54 8.89 4.10
N MET A 54 -13.21 8.66 2.96
CA MET A 54 -12.62 8.84 1.64
C MET A 54 -13.62 9.45 0.66
N LYS A 55 -13.08 10.20 -0.30
CA LYS A 55 -13.79 10.74 -1.45
C LYS A 55 -12.96 10.43 -2.71
N VAL A 56 -13.61 9.96 -3.75
CA VAL A 56 -13.05 9.74 -5.08
C VAL A 56 -13.63 10.76 -6.02
N ALA A 57 -12.76 11.45 -6.74
CA ALA A 57 -13.15 12.45 -7.71
C ALA A 57 -12.50 12.19 -9.08
N GLY A 58 -13.25 12.49 -10.13
CA GLY A 58 -12.77 12.49 -11.51
C GLY A 58 -12.14 13.83 -11.82
N VAL A 59 -10.88 13.80 -12.26
CA VAL A 59 -10.06 14.98 -12.59
C VAL A 59 -9.54 14.85 -14.01
N GLU A 60 -9.23 15.96 -14.67
CA GLU A 60 -8.59 15.92 -15.99
C GLU A 60 -7.15 15.38 -15.89
N SER A 61 -6.73 14.57 -16.86
CA SER A 61 -5.34 14.09 -16.96
C SER A 61 -4.35 15.26 -17.03
N GLY A 62 -3.21 15.14 -16.34
CA GLY A 62 -2.16 16.17 -16.29
C GLY A 62 -2.44 17.35 -15.36
N ALA A 63 -3.58 17.37 -14.66
CA ALA A 63 -3.88 18.39 -13.66
C ALA A 63 -3.12 18.15 -12.32
N GLU A 64 -2.71 19.23 -11.67
CA GLU A 64 -2.38 19.20 -10.25
C GLU A 64 -3.66 19.01 -9.45
N VAL A 65 -3.67 18.01 -8.56
CA VAL A 65 -4.84 17.71 -7.73
C VAL A 65 -4.52 18.01 -6.29
N THR A 66 -5.38 18.84 -5.70
CA THR A 66 -5.36 19.18 -4.28
C THR A 66 -6.56 18.57 -3.59
N CYS A 67 -6.31 17.76 -2.56
CA CYS A 67 -7.31 17.31 -1.61
C CYS A 67 -7.37 18.31 -0.44
N GLU A 68 -8.55 18.85 -0.16
CA GLU A 68 -8.80 19.74 0.98
C GLU A 68 -9.60 19.01 2.05
N ALA A 69 -9.10 19.00 3.28
CA ALA A 69 -9.80 18.44 4.42
C ALA A 69 -10.06 19.54 5.46
N MET A 70 -11.33 19.85 5.70
CA MET A 70 -11.75 20.79 6.74
C MET A 70 -12.21 20.03 7.99
N HIS A 71 -11.53 20.24 9.11
CA HIS A 71 -11.81 19.56 10.38
C HIS A 71 -11.67 20.55 11.54
N LYS A 72 -12.69 20.65 12.41
CA LYS A 72 -12.71 21.61 13.54
C LYS A 72 -12.49 23.09 13.17
N GLY A 73 -12.69 23.47 11.91
CA GLY A 73 -12.42 24.82 11.42
C GLY A 73 -11.02 25.01 10.83
N ASP A 74 -10.15 24.02 10.97
CA ASP A 74 -8.83 23.99 10.35
C ASP A 74 -8.89 23.30 8.98
N THR A 75 -8.17 23.86 8.01
CA THR A 75 -8.06 23.29 6.66
C THR A 75 -6.67 22.70 6.46
N THR A 76 -6.60 21.42 6.07
CA THR A 76 -5.37 20.74 5.68
C THR A 76 -5.43 20.38 4.19
N THR A 77 -4.37 20.67 3.46
CA THR A 77 -4.26 20.42 2.02
C THR A 77 -3.21 19.35 1.72
N ALA A 78 -3.49 18.46 0.78
CA ALA A 78 -2.52 17.55 0.22
C ALA A 78 -2.58 17.61 -1.31
N SER A 79 -1.47 17.95 -1.98
CA SER A 79 -1.41 18.04 -3.44
C SER A 79 -0.56 16.92 -4.05
N THR A 80 -0.94 16.47 -5.24
CA THR A 80 -0.14 15.58 -6.08
C THR A 80 -0.33 15.95 -7.55
N ILE A 81 0.72 15.77 -8.34
CA ILE A 81 0.64 15.93 -9.80
C ILE A 81 0.26 14.57 -10.38
N LEU A 82 -0.77 14.52 -11.23
CA LEU A 82 -1.10 13.31 -11.96
C LEU A 82 -0.15 13.14 -13.13
N PRO A 83 0.35 11.92 -13.40
CA PRO A 83 1.07 11.66 -14.63
C PRO A 83 0.17 11.97 -15.83
N GLU A 84 0.69 12.73 -16.79
CA GLU A 84 0.06 12.83 -18.11
C GLU A 84 -0.06 11.43 -18.72
N GLU A 85 -1.14 11.18 -19.46
CA GLU A 85 -1.31 9.95 -20.22
C GLU A 85 -0.29 9.94 -21.38
N LYS A 86 0.96 9.61 -21.07
CA LYS A 86 1.97 9.20 -22.04
C LYS A 86 2.57 7.89 -21.58
N THR A 87 2.56 6.94 -22.51
CA THR A 87 3.28 5.66 -22.45
C THR A 87 4.77 5.90 -22.29
N GLU A 88 5.30 6.11 -21.08
CA GLU A 88 6.74 6.00 -20.81
C GLU A 88 7.05 5.46 -19.41
N GLU A 89 8.21 4.78 -19.36
CA GLU A 89 8.71 3.86 -18.35
C GLU A 89 8.55 4.32 -16.90
N PHE A 90 8.20 3.37 -16.04
CA PHE A 90 8.32 3.49 -14.58
C PHE A 90 9.79 3.76 -14.20
N ALA A 91 10.18 5.04 -14.17
CA ALA A 91 11.35 5.49 -13.44
C ALA A 91 11.13 5.11 -11.97
N THR A 92 11.87 4.08 -11.57
CA THR A 92 11.76 3.34 -10.32
C THR A 92 12.33 4.19 -9.18
N ASN A 93 11.66 5.28 -8.80
CA ASN A 93 11.96 5.99 -7.55
C ASN A 93 11.23 5.31 -6.40
N ASN A 94 11.70 4.11 -6.05
CA ASN A 94 11.16 3.29 -4.98
C ASN A 94 11.58 3.84 -3.62
N LYS A 95 10.99 4.96 -3.19
CA LYS A 95 11.06 5.35 -1.78
C LYS A 95 10.01 4.58 -0.98
N CYS A 96 10.08 3.25 -1.03
CA CYS A 96 9.44 2.40 -0.03
C CYS A 96 10.25 2.53 1.26
N GLN A 97 9.89 3.49 2.12
CA GLN A 97 10.47 3.56 3.45
C GLN A 97 9.90 2.39 4.27
N MET A 98 10.65 1.29 4.34
CA MET A 98 10.39 0.15 5.22
C MET A 98 10.59 0.59 6.67
N THR A 99 9.64 1.34 7.20
CA THR A 99 9.67 1.74 8.61
C THR A 99 8.26 1.71 9.15
N ASP A 100 7.62 0.54 9.11
CA ASP A 100 6.50 0.22 10.01
C ASP A 100 5.96 -1.23 9.94
N ALA A 101 6.64 -2.15 9.23
CA ALA A 101 6.29 -3.58 9.34
C ALA A 101 6.75 -4.19 10.68
N SER A 102 7.70 -3.56 11.37
CA SER A 102 8.26 -4.06 12.63
C SER A 102 7.47 -3.63 13.88
N THR A 103 6.66 -2.57 13.79
CA THR A 103 6.00 -1.96 14.97
C THR A 103 4.65 -2.59 15.32
N ARG A 104 4.19 -3.62 14.58
CA ARG A 104 3.16 -4.55 15.10
C ARG A 104 3.85 -5.67 15.86
N GLY A 105 4.39 -5.31 17.01
CA GLY A 105 4.79 -6.24 18.06
C GLY A 105 3.58 -6.97 18.64
N ALA A 106 2.93 -7.81 17.84
CA ALA A 106 2.21 -8.94 18.38
C ALA A 106 3.29 -9.89 18.91
N LYS A 107 3.30 -10.14 20.22
CA LYS A 107 3.93 -11.34 20.78
C LYS A 107 3.29 -12.56 20.10
N MET A 108 3.77 -12.90 18.91
CA MET A 108 3.50 -14.17 18.27
C MET A 108 4.69 -15.05 18.58
N GLU A 109 4.53 -15.92 19.58
CA GLU A 109 5.24 -17.19 19.60
C GLU A 109 4.72 -18.02 18.41
N LYS A 110 5.08 -17.59 17.20
CA LYS A 110 4.85 -18.33 15.96
C LYS A 110 6.21 -18.44 15.30
N VAL A 111 7.05 -19.26 15.91
CA VAL A 111 8.31 -19.70 15.33
C VAL A 111 7.94 -20.33 13.98
N ASN A 112 8.36 -19.71 12.88
CA ASN A 112 8.01 -20.19 11.55
C ASN A 112 8.52 -21.63 11.41
N MET A 113 7.61 -22.60 11.26
CA MET A 113 7.93 -24.03 11.18
C MET A 113 8.97 -24.33 10.09
N LEU A 114 9.00 -23.49 9.06
CA LEU A 114 9.99 -23.51 7.98
C LEU A 114 11.40 -23.16 8.45
N PHE A 115 11.55 -22.27 9.43
CA PHE A 115 12.84 -21.90 10.02
C PHE A 115 13.41 -23.04 10.87
N VAL A 116 12.56 -23.71 11.66
CA VAL A 116 12.97 -24.89 12.45
C VAL A 116 13.39 -26.03 11.53
N ALA A 117 12.65 -26.27 10.43
CA ALA A 117 13.00 -27.27 9.43
C ALA A 117 14.33 -26.95 8.72
N VAL A 118 14.57 -25.69 8.35
CA VAL A 118 15.83 -25.26 7.72
C VAL A 118 17.01 -25.42 8.69
N LEU A 119 16.85 -25.07 9.97
CA LEU A 119 17.90 -25.29 10.97
C LEU A 119 18.19 -26.78 11.17
N GLY A 120 17.17 -27.63 11.25
CA GLY A 120 17.33 -29.08 11.33
C GLY A 120 18.07 -29.65 10.13
N LEU A 121 17.70 -29.24 8.91
CA LEU A 121 18.36 -29.69 7.69
C LEU A 121 19.84 -29.31 7.65
N ARG A 122 20.21 -28.10 8.07
CA ARG A 122 21.62 -27.66 8.12
C ARG A 122 22.46 -28.53 9.06
N VAL A 123 21.90 -28.89 10.22
CA VAL A 123 22.57 -29.77 11.19
C VAL A 123 22.75 -31.18 10.62
N LEU A 124 21.73 -31.73 9.96
CA LEU A 124 21.80 -33.05 9.34
C LEU A 124 22.83 -33.09 8.21
N LEU A 125 22.87 -32.08 7.35
CA LEU A 125 23.86 -31.96 6.28
C LEU A 125 25.28 -31.88 6.86
N ALA A 126 25.51 -31.06 7.87
CA ALA A 126 26.83 -30.95 8.52
C ALA A 126 27.27 -32.30 9.14
N LYS A 127 26.35 -33.01 9.80
CA LYS A 127 26.64 -34.32 10.39
C LYS A 127 26.93 -35.39 9.34
N SER A 128 26.19 -35.40 8.22
CA SER A 128 26.44 -36.33 7.11
C SER A 128 27.79 -36.07 6.45
N ILE A 129 28.15 -34.81 6.23
CA ILE A 129 29.45 -34.43 5.64
C ILE A 129 30.58 -34.88 6.58
N ALA A 130 30.48 -34.60 7.88
CA ALA A 130 31.49 -34.98 8.86
C ALA A 130 31.71 -36.50 8.92
N LEU A 131 30.64 -37.30 8.98
CA LEU A 131 30.75 -38.77 9.01
C LEU A 131 31.34 -39.33 7.72
N ASN A 132 30.91 -38.83 6.56
CA ASN A 132 31.47 -39.27 5.28
C ASN A 132 32.96 -38.93 5.17
N VAL A 133 33.38 -37.75 5.62
CA VAL A 133 34.80 -37.36 5.66
C VAL A 133 35.60 -38.24 6.62
N ILE A 134 35.11 -38.50 7.83
CA ILE A 134 35.79 -39.39 8.80
C ILE A 134 35.94 -40.79 8.21
N MET A 135 34.86 -41.35 7.63
CA MET A 135 34.91 -42.67 7.02
C MET A 135 35.87 -42.73 5.84
N SER A 136 35.92 -41.71 4.99
CA SER A 136 36.92 -41.63 3.93
C SER A 136 38.34 -41.58 4.49
N VAL A 137 38.62 -40.71 5.47
CA VAL A 137 39.95 -40.60 6.08
C VAL A 137 40.39 -41.92 6.73
N VAL A 138 39.49 -42.62 7.44
CA VAL A 138 39.77 -43.93 8.05
C VAL A 138 39.98 -45.04 7.01
N LEU A 139 39.33 -44.97 5.84
CA LEU A 139 39.54 -45.91 4.74
C LEU A 139 40.84 -45.64 3.96
N PHE A 140 41.33 -44.40 3.96
CA PHE A 140 42.53 -43.96 3.24
C PHE A 140 43.80 -43.87 4.12
N LEU A 141 43.68 -44.10 5.43
CA LEU A 141 44.77 -44.32 6.39
C LEU A 141 44.98 -45.82 6.60
#